data_AF-A0A8B6DZ30-F1
#
_entry.id   AF-A0A8B6DZ30-F1
#
_cell.length_a   1.000
_cell.length_b   1.000
_cell.length_c   1.000
_cell.angle_alpha   90.00
_cell.angle_beta   90.00
_cell.angle_gamma   90.00
#
_symmetry.space_group_name_H-M   'P 1'
#
loop_
_entity.id
_entity.type
_entity.pdbx_description
1 polymer ?
#
loop_
_entity_poly.entity_id
_entity_poly.type
_entity_poly.pdbx_seq_one_letter_code
_entity_poly.pdbx_strand_id
1 'polypeptide(L)'
;MAVCEIKTGDWRGDMTLSDCMMHMLKNEIMCDVTLRVGEGRTPIKAHKYMLASRSPVFHTMFEGSMPETGEIAIPDIDESTFNDILA
;
A
#
# COMPACT_ATOMS: atom_id res chain seq x y z
N MET A 1 39.75 -12.84 4.34
CA MET A 1 39.82 -11.49 3.74
C MET A 1 39.85 -11.69 2.22
N ALA A 2 38.93 -11.20 1.41
CA ALA A 2 37.85 -10.23 1.59
C ALA A 2 36.57 -10.77 0.93
N VAL A 3 35.43 -10.66 1.61
CA VAL A 3 34.15 -10.68 0.92
C VAL A 3 34.04 -9.34 0.21
N CYS A 4 33.90 -9.39 -1.12
CA CYS A 4 33.67 -8.22 -1.93
C CYS A 4 32.30 -7.66 -1.50
N GLU A 5 32.31 -6.55 -0.75
CA GLU A 5 31.09 -5.78 -0.47
C GLU A 5 30.62 -5.18 -1.79
N ILE A 6 29.74 -5.89 -2.49
CA ILE A 6 28.89 -5.26 -3.48
C ILE A 6 27.93 -4.38 -2.67
N LYS A 7 28.26 -3.10 -2.48
CA LYS A 7 27.24 -2.10 -2.19
C LYS A 7 26.41 -1.93 -3.47
N THR A 8 25.52 -2.88 -3.72
CA THR A 8 24.42 -2.63 -4.62
C THR A 8 23.68 -1.43 -4.05
N GLY A 9 23.39 -0.41 -4.86
CA GLY A 9 22.43 0.64 -4.50
C GLY A 9 21.00 0.11 -4.34
N ASP A 10 20.85 -1.14 -3.91
CA ASP A 10 19.57 -1.78 -3.60
C ASP A 10 19.15 -1.29 -2.22
N TRP A 11 18.15 -0.43 -2.20
CA TRP A 11 17.58 0.16 -0.99
C TRP A 11 17.08 -0.89 0.02
N ARG A 12 16.89 -2.15 -0.40
CA ARG A 12 16.42 -3.25 0.46
C ARG A 12 17.47 -3.77 1.46
N GLY A 13 18.75 -3.56 1.21
CA GLY A 13 19.82 -4.22 1.99
C GLY A 13 19.93 -3.77 3.45
N ASP A 14 19.56 -2.52 3.74
CA ASP A 14 19.75 -1.87 5.05
C ASP A 14 18.43 -1.60 5.79
N MET A 15 17.31 -2.09 5.28
CA MET A 15 15.95 -1.74 5.74
C MET A 15 15.23 -2.94 6.35
N THR A 16 14.40 -2.73 7.38
CA THR A 16 13.50 -3.78 7.87
C THR A 16 12.41 -4.09 6.84
N LEU A 17 11.68 -5.19 7.01
CA LEU A 17 10.53 -5.50 6.16
C LEU A 17 9.51 -4.35 6.16
N SER A 18 9.22 -3.79 7.35
CA SER A 18 8.30 -2.67 7.51
C SER A 18 8.80 -1.44 6.76
N ASP A 19 10.09 -1.10 6.90
CA ASP A 19 10.69 0.01 6.19
C ASP A 19 10.63 -0.20 4.67
N CYS A 20 10.86 -1.43 4.20
CA CYS A 20 10.76 -1.78 2.79
C CYS A 20 9.33 -1.60 2.26
N MET A 21 8.31 -2.06 3.01
CA MET A 21 6.90 -1.90 2.65
C MET A 21 6.53 -0.42 2.58
N MET A 22 6.95 0.38 3.56
CA MET A 22 6.73 1.82 3.57
C MET A 22 7.47 2.53 2.42
N HIS A 23 8.68 2.08 2.08
CA HIS A 23 9.40 2.59 0.92
C HIS A 23 8.65 2.29 -0.37
N MET A 24 8.15 1.06 -0.54
CA MET A 24 7.36 0.68 -1.71
C MET A 24 6.07 1.50 -1.82
N LEU A 25 5.35 1.70 -0.72
CA LEU A 25 4.12 2.48 -0.69
C LEU A 25 4.38 3.96 -1.04
N LYS A 26 5.34 4.60 -0.39
CA LYS A 26 5.66 6.02 -0.60
C LYS A 26 6.13 6.34 -2.02
N ASN A 27 6.77 5.38 -2.68
CA ASN A 27 7.27 5.53 -4.05
C ASN A 27 6.33 4.90 -5.09
N GLU A 28 5.13 4.46 -4.67
CA GLU A 28 4.13 3.79 -5.52
C GLU A 28 4.66 2.56 -6.28
N ILE A 29 5.67 1.89 -5.72
CA ILE A 29 6.28 0.71 -6.33
C ILE A 29 5.35 -0.48 -6.13
N MET A 30 4.90 -1.09 -7.23
CA MET A 30 4.04 -2.28 -7.23
C MET A 30 2.67 -2.07 -6.54
N CYS A 31 2.18 -0.83 -6.44
CA CYS A 31 0.80 -0.60 -6.01
C CYS A 31 -0.18 -1.26 -7.00
N ASP A 32 -1.13 -2.02 -6.48
CA ASP A 32 -2.06 -2.87 -7.22
C ASP A 32 -3.54 -2.47 -7.03
N VAL A 33 -3.77 -1.34 -6.34
CA VAL A 33 -5.09 -0.72 -6.20
C VAL A 33 -4.98 0.81 -6.17
N THR A 34 -5.99 1.48 -6.75
CA THR A 34 -6.21 2.92 -6.61
C THR A 34 -7.55 3.17 -5.94
N LEU A 35 -7.53 3.91 -4.84
CA LEU A 35 -8.71 4.26 -4.05
C LEU A 35 -9.05 5.73 -4.25
N ARG A 36 -10.34 6.05 -4.39
CA ARG A 36 -10.89 7.40 -4.51
C ARG A 36 -11.49 7.78 -3.17
N VAL A 37 -10.69 8.44 -2.32
CA VAL A 37 -11.00 8.67 -0.90
C VAL A 37 -11.68 10.02 -0.69
N GLY A 38 -12.67 10.04 0.21
CA GLY A 38 -13.43 11.22 0.61
C GLY A 38 -14.34 11.79 -0.49
N GLU A 39 -15.06 12.86 -0.15
CA GLU A 39 -15.96 13.55 -1.10
C GLU A 39 -15.22 14.08 -2.32
N GLY A 40 -13.97 14.54 -2.15
CA GLY A 40 -13.10 15.02 -3.21
C GLY A 40 -12.59 13.93 -4.16
N ARG A 41 -12.83 12.64 -3.85
CA ARG A 41 -12.37 11.48 -4.62
C ARG A 41 -10.87 11.53 -4.89
N THR A 42 -10.09 11.92 -3.89
CA THR A 42 -8.63 12.00 -3.99
C THR A 42 -8.08 10.62 -4.33
N PRO A 43 -7.33 10.46 -5.44
CA PRO A 43 -6.74 9.18 -5.80
C PRO A 43 -5.56 8.85 -4.88
N ILE A 44 -5.59 7.68 -4.26
CA ILE A 44 -4.51 7.13 -3.44
C ILE A 44 -4.15 5.75 -3.97
N LYS A 45 -2.89 5.56 -4.39
CA LYS A 45 -2.38 4.24 -4.77
C LYS A 45 -1.88 3.50 -3.54
N ALA A 46 -2.21 2.23 -3.43
CA ALA A 46 -1.82 1.40 -2.29
C ALA A 46 -1.62 -0.07 -2.71
N HIS A 47 -1.26 -0.89 -1.72
CA HIS A 47 -1.14 -2.34 -1.87
C HIS A 47 -2.32 -3.05 -1.20
N LYS A 48 -3.01 -3.90 -1.95
CA LYS A 48 -4.15 -4.70 -1.45
C LYS A 48 -3.78 -5.53 -0.23
N TYR A 49 -2.60 -6.15 -0.23
CA TYR A 49 -2.18 -6.99 0.89
C TYR A 49 -1.99 -6.17 2.18
N MET A 50 -1.44 -4.95 2.10
CA MET A 50 -1.25 -4.09 3.26
C MET A 50 -2.61 -3.72 3.87
N LEU A 51 -3.54 -3.28 3.03
CA LEU A 51 -4.89 -2.92 3.44
C LEU A 51 -5.68 -4.12 3.98
N ALA A 52 -5.66 -5.25 3.29
CA ALA A 52 -6.34 -6.47 3.72
C ALA A 52 -5.77 -7.03 5.03
N SER A 53 -4.46 -6.90 5.26
CA SER A 53 -3.84 -7.32 6.53
C SER A 53 -4.31 -6.50 7.74
N ARG A 54 -4.76 -5.27 7.50
CA ARG A 54 -5.18 -4.31 8.55
C ARG A 54 -6.69 -4.21 8.71
N SER A 55 -7.47 -4.70 7.75
CA SER A 55 -8.92 -4.61 7.79
C SER A 55 -9.60 -5.78 7.06
N PRO A 56 -10.51 -6.52 7.74
CA PRO A 56 -11.31 -7.54 7.07
C PRO A 56 -12.26 -6.96 6.01
N VAL A 57 -12.58 -5.66 6.10
CA VAL A 57 -13.36 -4.95 5.07
C VAL A 57 -12.58 -4.90 3.77
N PHE A 58 -11.30 -4.48 3.81
CA PHE A 58 -10.45 -4.48 2.63
C PHE A 58 -10.18 -5.89 2.10
N HIS A 59 -9.99 -6.86 2.98
CA HIS A 59 -9.86 -8.26 2.54
C HIS A 59 -11.10 -8.72 1.76
N THR A 60 -12.30 -8.48 2.29
CA THR A 60 -13.56 -8.85 1.63
C THR A 60 -13.79 -8.07 0.34
N MET A 61 -13.43 -6.78 0.32
CA MET A 61 -13.52 -5.91 -0.85
C MET A 61 -12.66 -6.42 -2.02
N PHE A 62 -11.46 -6.93 -1.74
CA PHE A 62 -10.51 -7.35 -2.79
C PHE A 62 -10.60 -8.83 -3.16
N GLU A 63 -10.92 -9.71 -2.21
CA GLU A 63 -10.85 -11.17 -2.36
C GLU A 63 -12.18 -11.87 -2.04
N GLY A 64 -13.25 -11.10 -1.79
CA GLY A 64 -14.57 -11.65 -1.52
C GLY A 64 -15.25 -12.28 -2.75
N SER A 65 -16.49 -12.74 -2.56
CA SER A 65 -17.27 -13.39 -3.63
C SER A 65 -17.52 -12.53 -4.87
N MET A 66 -17.54 -11.20 -4.69
CA MET A 66 -17.68 -10.21 -5.76
C MET A 66 -16.64 -9.11 -5.52
N PRO A 67 -15.39 -9.33 -5.94
CA PRO A 67 -14.30 -8.41 -5.65
C PRO A 67 -14.46 -7.12 -6.44
N GLU A 68 -14.16 -5.99 -5.80
CA GLU A 68 -14.13 -4.71 -6.47
C GLU A 68 -12.89 -4.60 -7.36
N THR A 69 -13.07 -4.03 -8.56
CA THR A 69 -12.02 -3.92 -9.58
C THR A 69 -11.95 -2.51 -10.14
N GLY A 70 -10.79 -2.13 -10.67
CA GLY A 70 -10.55 -0.77 -11.15
C GLY A 70 -10.26 0.22 -10.02
N GLU A 71 -10.79 1.43 -10.14
CA GLU A 71 -10.69 2.45 -9.09
C GLU A 71 -11.86 2.31 -8.12
N ILE A 72 -11.56 2.20 -6.83
CA ILE A 72 -12.55 1.90 -5.79
C ILE A 72 -12.86 3.17 -5.00
N ALA A 73 -14.14 3.53 -4.89
CA ALA A 73 -14.55 4.72 -4.16
C ALA A 73 -14.74 4.43 -2.66
N ILE A 74 -14.16 5.27 -1.82
CA ILE A 74 -14.30 5.24 -0.36
C ILE A 74 -14.73 6.64 0.10
N PRO A 75 -16.02 7.00 -0.07
CA PRO A 75 -16.50 8.36 0.21
C PRO A 75 -16.56 8.67 1.72
N ASP A 76 -16.65 7.64 2.57
CA ASP A 76 -16.96 7.77 4.00
C ASP A 76 -15.73 8.03 4.88
N ILE A 77 -14.53 8.01 4.30
CA ILE A 77 -13.26 8.20 5.01
C ILE A 77 -12.53 9.37 4.35
N ASP A 78 -12.09 10.33 5.15
CA ASP A 78 -11.26 11.42 4.66
C ASP A 78 -9.80 10.97 4.44
N GLU A 79 -9.05 11.75 3.67
CA GLU A 79 -7.67 11.44 3.30
C GLU A 79 -6.73 11.27 4.51
N SER A 80 -6.91 12.06 5.58
CA SER A 80 -6.03 11.97 6.74
C SER A 80 -6.26 10.67 7.50
N THR A 81 -7.52 10.32 7.76
CA THR A 81 -7.90 9.05 8.38
C THR A 81 -7.45 7.86 7.52
N PHE A 82 -7.54 7.96 6.19
CA PHE A 82 -7.09 6.90 5.30
C PHE A 82 -5.56 6.70 5.36
N ASN A 83 -4.79 7.79 5.44
CA ASN A 83 -3.33 7.70 5.57
C ASN A 83 -2.89 7.04 6.89
N ASP A 84 -3.65 7.17 7.98
CA ASP A 84 -3.38 6.46 9.23
C ASP A 84 -3.55 4.94 9.10
N ILE A 85 -4.41 4.47 8.18
CA ILE A 85 -4.53 3.05 7.86
C ILE A 85 -3.28 2.55 7.12
N LEU A 86 -2.62 3.42 6.36
CA LEU A 86 -1.42 3.10 5.58
C LEU A 86 -0.10 3.19 6.38
N ALA A 87 -0.13 3.82 7.55
CA ALA A 87 1.04 4.06 8.40
C ALA A 87 1.40 2.89 9.34
#